data_AF-A0A1V5TA11-F1
#
_entry.id   AF-A0A1V5TA11-F1
#
_cell.length_a   1.000
_cell.length_b   1.000
_cell.length_c   1.000
_cell.angle_alpha   90.00
_cell.angle_beta   90.00
_cell.angle_gamma   90.00
#
_symmetry.space_group_name_H-M   'P 1'
#
loop_
_entity.id
_entity.type
_entity.pdbx_description
1 polymer ?
#
loop_
_entity_poly.entity_id
_entity_poly.type
_entity_poly.pdbx_seq_one_letter_code
_entity_poly.pdbx_strand_id
1 'polypeptide(L)'
;MDRTSADSYVYAKACGMVARSWTGPKTSKLLETRRLHDLWVLLFGGDLPLYPEGMLALMIERKAQERSISDIITLLSAYDSPDPVSLALISLYDLNNLKAVSSALSLGQKEMPYIADIGAYTRFNFSAWPDIAQITAGTPASWYNRVPSADEQIQWETRLDHLYYHTLWSAVLSLSSQDRASCKELISEEIILQNIVWALRLKANYGKSAEEILPLLALNDSSLPGADALVEPARSILQCPVDSFAEWETWKYRWLLNPHEEGVPWLLDPRWAQMAGDKKLYRLALRSFHRHPFTTGVLVSFFKIKQLEEYMIQVVAEGMRLDATQDQMNEYMGDPRNA
;
A
#
# COMPACT_ATOMS: atom_id res chain seq x y z
N MET A 1 -8.08 -26.24 -4.80
CA MET A 1 -8.99 -27.00 -3.92
C MET A 1 -10.38 -26.39 -4.01
N ASP A 2 -11.42 -27.14 -3.64
CA ASP A 2 -12.72 -26.54 -3.39
C ASP A 2 -12.63 -25.46 -2.31
N ARG A 3 -13.55 -24.49 -2.34
CA ARG A 3 -13.44 -23.27 -1.54
C ARG A 3 -13.34 -23.56 -0.04
N THR A 4 -14.16 -24.47 0.47
CA THR A 4 -14.20 -24.80 1.91
C THR A 4 -12.88 -25.39 2.40
N SER A 5 -12.28 -26.30 1.64
CA SER A 5 -10.97 -26.89 1.99
C SER A 5 -9.86 -25.86 1.86
N ALA A 6 -9.90 -25.03 0.81
CA ALA A 6 -8.96 -23.95 0.61
C ALA A 6 -8.99 -22.94 1.76
N ASP A 7 -10.18 -22.49 2.19
CA ASP A 7 -10.36 -21.54 3.28
C ASP A 7 -9.75 -22.03 4.60
N SER A 8 -9.91 -23.32 4.90
CA SER A 8 -9.32 -23.94 6.10
C SER A 8 -7.78 -23.99 6.02
N TYR A 9 -7.25 -24.44 4.89
CA TYR A 9 -5.80 -24.49 4.64
C TYR A 9 -5.18 -23.09 4.70
N VAL A 10 -5.79 -22.14 4.00
CA VAL A 10 -5.32 -20.75 3.89
C VAL A 10 -5.34 -20.08 5.25
N TYR A 11 -6.41 -20.22 6.02
CA TYR A 11 -6.46 -19.66 7.37
C TYR A 11 -5.34 -20.20 8.27
N ALA A 12 -5.15 -21.53 8.31
CA ALA A 12 -4.10 -22.15 9.11
C ALA A 12 -2.70 -21.73 8.66
N LYS A 13 -2.44 -21.72 7.35
CA LYS A 13 -1.15 -21.34 6.76
C LYS A 13 -0.84 -19.86 7.00
N ALA A 14 -1.83 -18.98 6.79
CA ALA A 14 -1.73 -17.55 7.03
C ALA A 14 -1.45 -17.26 8.51
N CYS A 15 -2.11 -17.95 9.45
CA CYS A 15 -1.82 -17.82 10.88
C CYS A 15 -0.35 -18.13 11.18
N GLY A 16 0.19 -19.21 10.61
CA GLY A 16 1.59 -19.55 10.75
C GLY A 16 2.54 -18.49 10.16
N MET A 17 2.18 -17.91 9.00
CA MET A 17 2.94 -16.83 8.37
C MET A 17 2.90 -15.53 9.19
N VAL A 18 1.73 -15.10 9.66
CA VAL A 18 1.55 -13.91 10.51
C VAL A 18 2.25 -14.07 11.85
N ALA A 19 2.23 -15.24 12.47
CA ALA A 19 3.01 -15.48 13.69
C ALA A 19 4.52 -15.28 13.50
N ARG A 20 5.00 -15.36 12.25
CA ARG A 20 6.40 -15.13 11.87
C ARG A 20 6.68 -13.71 11.38
N SER A 21 5.68 -12.89 11.11
CA SER A 21 5.89 -11.56 10.53
C SER A 21 6.65 -10.61 11.45
N TRP A 22 7.38 -9.66 10.88
CA TRP A 22 8.13 -8.63 11.58
C TRP A 22 7.29 -7.43 12.06
N THR A 23 5.99 -7.66 12.21
CA THR A 23 5.03 -6.69 12.72
C THR A 23 4.80 -6.90 14.23
N GLY A 24 4.32 -5.85 14.91
CA GLY A 24 3.97 -5.90 16.32
C GLY A 24 5.19 -6.09 17.24
N PRO A 25 5.16 -7.03 18.21
CA PRO A 25 6.25 -7.20 19.15
C PRO A 25 7.62 -7.47 18.49
N LYS A 26 7.63 -8.09 17.31
CA LYS A 26 8.86 -8.39 16.57
C LYS A 26 9.49 -7.19 15.86
N THR A 27 8.73 -6.10 15.70
CA THR A 27 9.25 -4.84 15.14
C THR A 27 10.39 -4.26 15.97
N SER A 28 10.35 -4.45 17.30
CA SER A 28 11.46 -4.08 18.20
C SER A 28 12.80 -4.70 17.79
N LYS A 29 12.80 -5.95 17.32
CA LYS A 29 14.02 -6.64 16.87
C LYS A 29 14.60 -6.05 15.59
N LEU A 30 13.75 -5.52 14.71
CA LEU A 30 14.24 -4.79 13.53
C LEU A 30 15.03 -3.55 13.97
N LEU A 31 14.47 -2.79 14.91
CA LEU A 31 15.04 -1.54 15.43
C LEU A 31 16.30 -1.73 16.28
N GLU A 32 16.48 -2.90 16.90
CA GLU A 32 17.70 -3.24 17.65
C GLU A 32 18.91 -3.49 16.73
N THR A 33 18.64 -3.73 15.45
CA THR A 33 19.68 -3.98 14.46
C THR A 33 20.38 -2.67 14.10
N ARG A 34 21.71 -2.68 13.92
CA ARG A 34 22.52 -1.46 13.68
C ARG A 34 23.22 -1.40 12.33
N ARG A 35 23.25 -2.50 11.59
CA ARG A 35 23.93 -2.62 10.31
C ARG A 35 23.06 -3.36 9.31
N LEU A 36 23.13 -2.95 8.05
CA LEU A 36 22.38 -3.60 6.95
C LEU A 36 22.73 -5.09 6.82
N HIS A 37 23.98 -5.48 7.10
CA HIS A 37 24.39 -6.88 7.14
C HIS A 37 23.63 -7.70 8.18
N ASP A 38 23.56 -7.20 9.41
CA ASP A 38 22.86 -7.86 10.51
C ASP A 38 21.35 -7.94 10.20
N LEU A 39 20.80 -6.91 9.56
CA LEU A 39 19.40 -6.87 9.14
C LEU A 39 19.11 -7.94 8.08
N TRP A 40 20.00 -8.11 7.10
CA TRP A 40 19.88 -9.17 6.10
C TRP A 40 19.83 -10.56 6.75
N VAL A 41 20.78 -10.84 7.64
CA VAL A 41 20.86 -12.14 8.34
C VAL A 41 19.61 -12.37 9.19
N LEU A 42 19.14 -11.34 9.90
CA LEU A 42 17.93 -11.40 10.71
C LEU A 42 16.69 -11.74 9.87
N LEU A 43 16.51 -11.08 8.73
CA LEU A 43 15.31 -11.19 7.91
C LEU A 43 15.26 -12.47 7.08
N PHE A 44 16.38 -12.87 6.48
CA PHE A 44 16.40 -13.90 5.44
C PHE A 44 17.15 -15.16 5.84
N GLY A 45 18.05 -15.07 6.83
CA GLY A 45 19.03 -16.11 7.11
C GLY A 45 20.00 -16.34 5.93
N GLY A 46 21.11 -17.02 6.22
CA GLY A 46 22.10 -17.41 5.21
C GLY A 46 23.13 -16.34 4.87
N ASP A 47 23.87 -16.59 3.79
CA ASP A 47 25.02 -15.79 3.39
C ASP A 47 24.64 -14.39 2.90
N LEU A 48 25.50 -13.43 3.21
CA LEU A 48 25.38 -12.09 2.66
C LEU A 48 25.65 -12.14 1.16
N PRO A 49 24.79 -11.56 0.32
CA PRO A 49 25.08 -11.44 -1.10
C PRO A 49 26.31 -10.57 -1.31
N LEU A 50 27.06 -10.86 -2.37
CA LEU A 50 28.22 -10.08 -2.80
C LEU A 50 27.78 -8.77 -3.49
N TYR A 51 27.02 -7.94 -2.78
CA TYR A 51 26.64 -6.61 -3.24
C TYR A 51 27.48 -5.53 -2.53
N PRO A 52 27.79 -4.42 -3.22
CA PRO A 52 28.26 -3.20 -2.57
C PRO A 52 27.31 -2.78 -1.45
N GLU A 53 27.86 -2.31 -0.33
CA GLU A 53 27.10 -1.92 0.86
C GLU A 53 26.02 -0.87 0.55
N GLY A 54 26.32 0.07 -0.35
CA GLY A 54 25.36 1.09 -0.81
C GLY A 54 24.12 0.55 -1.54
N MET A 55 24.13 -0.71 -2.00
CA MET A 55 22.96 -1.36 -2.61
C MET A 55 22.22 -2.28 -1.64
N LEU A 56 22.77 -2.56 -0.46
CA LEU A 56 22.23 -3.60 0.42
C LEU A 56 20.82 -3.25 0.94
N ALA A 57 20.54 -1.97 1.25
CA ALA A 57 19.20 -1.53 1.66
C ALA A 57 18.14 -1.82 0.58
N LEU A 58 18.41 -1.40 -0.67
CA LEU A 58 17.54 -1.68 -1.82
C LEU A 58 17.34 -3.18 -2.05
N MET A 59 18.38 -4.01 -1.83
CA MET A 59 18.27 -5.46 -1.96
C MET A 59 17.44 -6.08 -0.83
N ILE A 60 17.53 -5.55 0.39
CA ILE A 60 16.69 -5.96 1.52
C ILE A 60 15.22 -5.67 1.21
N GLU A 61 14.91 -4.47 0.70
CA GLU A 61 13.56 -4.08 0.31
C GLU A 61 12.99 -5.02 -0.76
N ARG A 62 13.74 -5.25 -1.85
CA ARG A 62 13.31 -6.14 -2.94
C ARG A 62 13.06 -7.56 -2.43
N LYS A 63 13.99 -8.13 -1.67
CA LYS A 63 13.85 -9.51 -1.15
C LYS A 63 12.72 -9.63 -0.13
N ALA A 64 12.46 -8.59 0.66
CA ALA A 64 11.30 -8.56 1.55
C ALA A 64 9.98 -8.59 0.75
N GLN A 65 9.89 -7.78 -0.31
CA GLN A 65 8.75 -7.78 -1.22
C GLN A 65 8.57 -9.12 -1.95
N GLU A 66 9.64 -9.70 -2.50
CA GLU A 66 9.62 -11.03 -3.15
C GLU A 66 9.07 -12.10 -2.21
N ARG A 67 9.49 -12.09 -0.94
CA ARG A 67 9.00 -13.03 0.08
C ARG A 67 7.52 -12.83 0.38
N SER A 68 7.09 -11.58 0.52
CA SER A 68 5.67 -11.27 0.75
C SER A 68 4.80 -11.70 -0.43
N ILE A 69 5.23 -11.43 -1.66
CA ILE A 69 4.53 -11.89 -2.87
C ILE A 69 4.49 -13.41 -2.93
N SER A 70 5.60 -14.09 -2.63
CA SER A 70 5.65 -15.56 -2.59
C SER A 70 4.68 -16.14 -1.56
N ASP A 71 4.61 -15.55 -0.36
CA ASP A 71 3.65 -15.94 0.67
C ASP A 71 2.20 -15.73 0.19
N ILE A 72 1.91 -14.60 -0.45
CA ILE A 72 0.60 -14.30 -1.04
C ILE A 72 0.22 -15.32 -2.13
N ILE A 73 1.10 -15.55 -3.11
CA ILE A 73 0.89 -16.51 -4.20
C ILE A 73 0.63 -17.90 -3.65
N THR A 74 1.36 -18.32 -2.62
CA THR A 74 1.18 -19.61 -1.95
C THR A 74 -0.24 -19.76 -1.42
N LEU A 75 -0.83 -18.71 -0.84
CA LEU A 75 -2.19 -18.74 -0.32
C LEU A 75 -3.23 -18.66 -1.44
N LEU A 76 -3.04 -17.79 -2.43
CA LEU A 76 -3.95 -17.66 -3.57
C LEU A 76 -4.03 -18.94 -4.40
N SER A 77 -2.90 -19.62 -4.58
CA SER A 77 -2.80 -20.86 -5.38
C SER A 77 -3.51 -22.05 -4.73
N ALA A 78 -3.96 -21.93 -3.47
CA ALA A 78 -4.78 -22.96 -2.84
C ALA A 78 -6.21 -23.02 -3.42
N TYR A 79 -6.70 -21.91 -4.00
CA TYR A 79 -8.02 -21.80 -4.59
C TYR A 79 -8.00 -22.15 -6.07
N ASP A 80 -8.99 -22.94 -6.53
CA ASP A 80 -9.18 -23.17 -7.97
C ASP A 80 -9.61 -21.88 -8.70
N SER A 81 -10.35 -21.01 -7.98
CA SER A 81 -10.75 -19.68 -8.43
C SER A 81 -10.66 -18.73 -7.23
N PRO A 82 -9.56 -17.96 -7.10
CA PRO A 82 -9.41 -16.96 -6.05
C PRO A 82 -10.50 -15.89 -6.12
N ASP A 83 -10.85 -15.32 -4.97
CA ASP A 83 -11.88 -14.28 -4.92
C ASP A 83 -11.43 -12.98 -5.63
N PRO A 84 -12.37 -12.19 -6.19
CA PRO A 84 -12.03 -11.02 -6.98
C PRO A 84 -11.33 -9.91 -6.17
N VAL A 85 -11.53 -9.84 -4.84
CA VAL A 85 -10.88 -8.80 -4.00
C VAL A 85 -9.41 -9.14 -3.84
N SER A 86 -9.09 -10.39 -3.55
CA SER A 86 -7.70 -10.86 -3.48
C SER A 86 -6.95 -10.67 -4.79
N LEU A 87 -7.62 -10.93 -5.93
CA LEU A 87 -7.06 -10.66 -7.27
C LEU A 87 -6.87 -9.15 -7.54
N ALA A 88 -7.78 -8.30 -7.05
CA ALA A 88 -7.62 -6.86 -7.14
C ALA A 88 -6.44 -6.37 -6.29
N LEU A 89 -6.29 -6.88 -5.07
CA LEU A 89 -5.20 -6.50 -4.17
C LEU A 89 -3.82 -6.83 -4.74
N ILE A 90 -3.61 -8.06 -5.25
CA ILE A 90 -2.32 -8.44 -5.83
C ILE A 90 -2.00 -7.67 -7.13
N SER A 91 -3.02 -7.22 -7.87
CA SER A 91 -2.80 -6.42 -9.08
C SER A 91 -2.16 -5.05 -8.83
N LEU A 92 -2.08 -4.60 -7.57
CA LEU A 92 -1.34 -3.38 -7.21
C LEU A 92 0.15 -3.47 -7.61
N TYR A 93 0.76 -4.65 -7.43
CA TYR A 93 2.17 -4.86 -7.79
C TYR A 93 2.38 -4.69 -9.31
N ASP A 94 1.48 -5.23 -10.13
CA ASP A 94 1.50 -5.06 -11.58
C ASP A 94 1.36 -3.60 -12.02
N LEU A 95 0.44 -2.85 -11.42
CA LEU A 95 0.26 -1.44 -11.73
C LEU A 95 1.49 -0.62 -11.32
N ASN A 96 2.11 -0.93 -10.18
CA ASN A 96 3.36 -0.32 -9.76
C ASN A 96 4.53 -0.70 -10.67
N ASN A 97 4.59 -1.95 -11.14
CA ASN A 97 5.57 -2.40 -12.14
C ASN A 97 5.42 -1.59 -13.44
N LEU A 98 4.20 -1.34 -13.92
CA LEU A 98 3.96 -0.52 -15.10
C LEU A 98 4.42 0.93 -14.90
N LYS A 99 4.17 1.53 -13.73
CA LYS A 99 4.69 2.86 -13.37
C LYS A 99 6.22 2.90 -13.36
N ALA A 100 6.85 1.90 -12.74
CA ALA A 100 8.31 1.77 -12.68
C ALA A 100 8.93 1.62 -14.08
N VAL A 101 8.34 0.76 -14.92
CA VAL A 101 8.72 0.55 -16.32
C VAL A 101 8.63 1.84 -17.13
N SER A 102 7.52 2.57 -17.00
CA SER A 102 7.34 3.85 -17.71
C SER A 102 8.34 4.91 -17.26
N SER A 103 8.59 5.01 -15.95
CA SER A 103 9.58 5.93 -15.40
C SER A 103 11.01 5.58 -15.83
N ALA A 104 11.37 4.30 -15.88
CA ALA A 104 12.67 3.87 -16.37
C ALA A 104 12.88 4.27 -17.84
N LEU A 105 11.86 4.08 -18.68
CA LEU A 105 11.92 4.50 -20.08
C LEU A 105 11.96 6.02 -20.26
N SER A 106 11.23 6.79 -19.46
CA SER A 106 11.28 8.26 -19.52
C SER A 106 12.67 8.80 -19.15
N LEU A 107 13.40 8.09 -18.29
CA LEU A 107 14.80 8.37 -17.95
C LEU A 107 15.81 7.78 -18.95
N GLY A 108 15.36 7.13 -20.03
CA GLY A 108 16.22 6.55 -21.05
C GLY A 108 17.01 5.32 -20.57
N GLN A 109 16.55 4.63 -19.53
CA GLN A 109 17.18 3.40 -19.06
C GLN A 109 17.06 2.30 -20.10
N LYS A 110 18.14 1.53 -20.28
CA LYS A 110 18.20 0.42 -21.24
C LYS A 110 17.84 -0.91 -20.62
N GLU A 111 18.13 -1.06 -19.33
CA GLU A 111 17.81 -2.25 -18.56
C GLU A 111 16.39 -2.12 -17.99
N MET A 112 15.67 -3.23 -17.99
CA MET A 112 14.34 -3.28 -17.36
C MET A 112 14.51 -3.05 -15.86
N PRO A 113 13.69 -2.18 -15.24
CA PRO A 113 13.72 -2.02 -13.79
C PRO A 113 13.31 -3.33 -13.12
N TYR A 114 13.55 -3.41 -11.81
CA TYR A 114 13.05 -4.53 -11.02
C TYR A 114 11.51 -4.63 -11.14
N ILE A 115 11.02 -5.85 -11.38
CA ILE A 115 9.61 -6.18 -11.50
C ILE A 115 9.24 -7.08 -10.33
N ALA A 116 8.24 -6.66 -9.56
CA ALA A 116 7.61 -7.47 -8.54
C ALA A 116 6.81 -8.60 -9.23
N ASP A 117 7.39 -9.80 -9.34
CA ASP A 117 6.81 -10.92 -10.07
C ASP A 117 5.66 -11.58 -9.28
N ILE A 118 4.43 -11.34 -9.72
CA ILE A 118 3.23 -11.96 -9.15
C ILE A 118 2.81 -13.26 -9.87
N GLY A 119 3.66 -13.81 -10.73
CA GLY A 119 3.48 -15.09 -11.42
C GLY A 119 2.25 -15.11 -12.31
N ALA A 120 1.45 -16.18 -12.21
CA ALA A 120 0.24 -16.38 -13.03
C ALA A 120 -0.86 -15.33 -12.81
N TYR A 121 -0.71 -14.46 -11.81
CA TYR A 121 -1.65 -13.37 -11.55
C TYR A 121 -1.30 -12.09 -12.31
N THR A 122 -0.17 -12.06 -13.04
CA THR A 122 0.21 -10.91 -13.85
C THR A 122 -0.78 -10.69 -14.99
N ARG A 123 -1.19 -9.44 -15.20
CA ARG A 123 -2.08 -8.99 -16.27
C ARG A 123 -1.31 -8.36 -17.42
N PHE A 124 -0.05 -7.96 -17.19
CA PHE A 124 0.77 -7.26 -18.18
C PHE A 124 1.85 -8.17 -18.75
N ASN A 125 2.19 -7.96 -20.01
CA ASN A 125 3.24 -8.73 -20.68
C ASN A 125 4.60 -8.04 -20.53
N PHE A 126 5.21 -8.06 -19.34
CA PHE A 126 6.51 -7.42 -19.11
C PHE A 126 7.66 -7.98 -19.96
N SER A 127 7.51 -9.18 -20.53
CA SER A 127 8.48 -9.73 -21.49
C SER A 127 8.57 -8.93 -22.80
N ALA A 128 7.59 -8.08 -23.09
CA ALA A 128 7.58 -7.20 -24.25
C ALA A 128 8.35 -5.88 -24.05
N TRP A 129 9.04 -5.70 -22.91
CA TRP A 129 9.93 -4.55 -22.71
C TRP A 129 10.90 -4.35 -23.89
N PRO A 130 11.15 -3.10 -24.35
CA PRO A 130 10.68 -1.82 -23.79
C PRO A 130 9.34 -1.31 -24.36
N ASP A 131 8.56 -2.14 -25.09
CA ASP A 131 7.34 -1.70 -25.77
C ASP A 131 6.13 -1.63 -24.83
N ILE A 132 5.84 -0.43 -24.33
CA ILE A 132 4.69 -0.15 -23.45
C ILE A 132 3.35 -0.58 -24.08
N ALA A 133 3.16 -0.38 -25.39
CA ALA A 133 1.91 -0.76 -26.05
C ALA A 133 1.71 -2.27 -26.02
N GLN A 134 2.77 -3.05 -26.22
CA GLN A 134 2.72 -4.51 -26.16
C GLN A 134 2.61 -5.02 -24.72
N ILE A 135 3.20 -4.33 -23.74
CA ILE A 135 3.06 -4.66 -22.31
C ILE A 135 1.60 -4.58 -21.86
N THR A 136 0.86 -3.55 -22.31
CA THR A 136 -0.52 -3.28 -21.86
C THR A 136 -1.60 -3.77 -22.83
N ALA A 137 -1.21 -4.35 -23.97
CA ALA A 137 -2.12 -4.85 -24.99
C ALA A 137 -3.16 -5.83 -24.42
N GLY A 138 -4.43 -5.65 -24.79
CA GLY A 138 -5.52 -6.54 -24.36
C GLY A 138 -5.96 -6.38 -22.90
N THR A 139 -5.37 -5.43 -22.15
CA THR A 139 -5.72 -5.17 -20.75
C THR A 139 -6.62 -3.93 -20.60
N PRO A 140 -7.28 -3.75 -19.43
CA PRO A 140 -7.96 -2.49 -19.10
C PRO A 140 -7.05 -1.25 -19.08
N ALA A 141 -5.72 -1.43 -19.06
CA ALA A 141 -4.74 -0.35 -19.13
C ALA A 141 -4.15 -0.16 -20.55
N SER A 142 -4.75 -0.73 -21.59
CA SER A 142 -4.29 -0.60 -23.00
C SER A 142 -4.23 0.84 -23.52
N TRP A 143 -4.88 1.79 -22.84
CA TRP A 143 -4.72 3.23 -23.09
C TRP A 143 -3.34 3.77 -22.68
N TYR A 144 -2.63 3.07 -21.78
CA TYR A 144 -1.25 3.34 -21.39
C TYR A 144 -0.33 2.64 -22.39
N ASN A 145 -0.19 3.23 -23.59
CA ASN A 145 0.41 2.60 -24.77
C ASN A 145 1.74 3.22 -25.20
N ARG A 146 2.27 4.17 -24.43
CA ARG A 146 3.58 4.79 -24.64
C ARG A 146 4.11 5.34 -23.33
N VAL A 147 5.32 5.86 -23.35
CA VAL A 147 5.82 6.70 -22.26
C VAL A 147 5.06 8.04 -22.30
N PRO A 148 4.42 8.47 -21.20
CA PRO A 148 3.78 9.78 -21.12
C PRO A 148 4.83 10.90 -21.16
N SER A 149 4.45 12.09 -21.65
CA SER A 149 5.28 13.27 -21.42
C SER A 149 5.26 13.66 -19.94
N ALA A 150 6.17 14.55 -19.52
CA ALA A 150 6.23 15.00 -18.12
C ALA A 150 4.89 15.60 -17.63
N ASP A 151 4.20 16.36 -18.49
CA ASP A 151 2.91 17.00 -18.16
C ASP A 151 1.74 15.99 -18.11
N GLU A 152 1.86 14.87 -18.82
CA GLU A 152 0.86 13.79 -18.85
C GLU A 152 1.06 12.76 -17.74
N GLN A 153 2.27 12.64 -17.20
CA GLN A 153 2.66 11.56 -16.29
C GLN A 153 1.73 11.49 -15.07
N ILE A 154 1.47 12.62 -14.41
CA ILE A 154 0.57 12.67 -13.24
C ILE A 154 -0.84 12.21 -13.60
N GLN A 155 -1.36 12.63 -14.76
CA GLN A 155 -2.71 12.26 -15.21
C GLN A 155 -2.81 10.76 -15.50
N TRP A 156 -1.78 10.18 -16.13
CA TRP A 156 -1.75 8.77 -16.46
C TRP A 156 -1.56 7.90 -15.20
N GLU A 157 -0.68 8.30 -14.29
CA GLU A 157 -0.53 7.61 -13.00
C GLU A 157 -1.82 7.67 -12.17
N THR A 158 -2.48 8.83 -12.13
CA THR A 158 -3.80 8.99 -11.48
C THR A 158 -4.84 8.08 -12.12
N ARG A 159 -4.85 7.95 -13.45
CA ARG A 159 -5.78 7.07 -14.16
C ARG A 159 -5.51 5.58 -13.85
N LEU A 160 -4.26 5.18 -13.62
CA LEU A 160 -3.94 3.84 -13.12
C LEU A 160 -4.45 3.65 -11.68
N ASP A 161 -4.31 4.65 -10.81
CA ASP A 161 -4.84 4.60 -9.45
C ASP A 161 -6.37 4.51 -9.42
N HIS A 162 -7.05 5.26 -10.30
CA HIS A 162 -8.49 5.14 -10.50
C HIS A 162 -8.88 3.73 -10.96
N LEU A 163 -8.14 3.16 -11.92
CA LEU A 163 -8.37 1.79 -12.36
C LEU A 163 -8.23 0.79 -11.20
N TYR A 164 -7.22 0.96 -10.35
CA TYR A 164 -7.01 0.12 -9.17
C TYR A 164 -8.20 0.20 -8.21
N TYR A 165 -8.53 1.39 -7.71
CA TYR A 165 -9.56 1.56 -6.69
C TYR A 165 -10.96 1.24 -7.19
N HIS A 166 -11.25 1.54 -8.46
CA HIS A 166 -12.49 1.12 -9.10
C HIS A 166 -12.59 -0.41 -9.17
N THR A 167 -11.52 -1.09 -9.57
CA THR A 167 -11.47 -2.57 -9.61
C THR A 167 -11.63 -3.16 -8.21
N LEU A 168 -10.92 -2.62 -7.22
CA LEU A 168 -10.97 -3.09 -5.83
C LEU A 168 -12.37 -2.92 -5.22
N TRP A 169 -12.97 -1.73 -5.35
CA TRP A 169 -14.29 -1.49 -4.78
C TRP A 169 -15.39 -2.29 -5.49
N SER A 170 -15.33 -2.39 -6.82
CA SER A 170 -16.22 -3.25 -7.59
C SER A 170 -16.12 -4.71 -7.16
N ALA A 171 -14.90 -5.20 -6.94
CA ALA A 171 -14.67 -6.55 -6.43
C ALA A 171 -15.32 -6.77 -5.04
N VAL A 172 -15.17 -5.82 -4.11
CA VAL A 172 -15.83 -5.89 -2.79
C VAL A 172 -17.35 -5.96 -2.92
N LEU A 173 -17.93 -5.17 -3.84
CA LEU A 173 -19.38 -5.16 -4.05
C LEU A 173 -19.91 -6.45 -4.68
N SER A 174 -19.08 -7.14 -5.48
CA SER A 174 -19.43 -8.41 -6.14
C SER A 174 -19.38 -9.64 -5.22
N LEU A 175 -18.78 -9.52 -4.04
CA LEU A 175 -18.68 -10.62 -3.08
C LEU A 175 -20.04 -11.04 -2.50
N SER A 176 -20.08 -12.27 -1.99
CA SER A 176 -21.18 -12.77 -1.17
C SER A 176 -21.39 -11.86 0.06
N SER A 177 -22.60 -11.85 0.64
CA SER A 177 -22.87 -11.02 1.81
C SER A 177 -21.95 -11.31 3.00
N GLN A 178 -21.57 -12.58 3.21
CA GLN A 178 -20.65 -12.99 4.27
C GLN A 178 -19.21 -12.51 4.02
N ASP A 179 -18.67 -12.76 2.83
CA ASP A 179 -17.30 -12.34 2.49
C ASP A 179 -17.18 -10.82 2.47
N ARG A 180 -18.16 -10.14 1.87
CA ARG A 180 -18.22 -8.68 1.85
C ARG A 180 -18.25 -8.11 3.26
N ALA A 181 -19.07 -8.65 4.16
CA ALA A 181 -19.10 -8.20 5.55
C ALA A 181 -17.75 -8.40 6.25
N SER A 182 -16.99 -9.43 5.87
CA SER A 182 -15.70 -9.74 6.50
C SER A 182 -14.55 -8.81 6.11
N CYS A 183 -14.63 -8.11 4.98
CA CYS A 183 -13.52 -7.28 4.48
C CYS A 183 -13.89 -5.82 4.17
N LYS A 184 -15.18 -5.49 4.01
CA LYS A 184 -15.63 -4.17 3.57
C LYS A 184 -15.15 -3.05 4.47
N GLU A 185 -15.21 -3.21 5.79
CA GLU A 185 -14.75 -2.19 6.75
C GLU A 185 -13.28 -1.81 6.51
N LEU A 186 -12.41 -2.82 6.39
CA LEU A 186 -10.98 -2.61 6.17
C LEU A 186 -10.67 -1.94 4.83
N ILE A 187 -11.28 -2.41 3.74
CA ILE A 187 -11.08 -1.80 2.41
C ILE A 187 -11.67 -0.39 2.34
N SER A 188 -12.85 -0.15 2.92
CA SER A 188 -13.45 1.18 2.95
C SER A 188 -12.57 2.17 3.71
N GLU A 189 -12.05 1.77 4.87
CA GLU A 189 -11.15 2.61 5.65
C GLU A 189 -9.84 2.89 4.90
N GLU A 190 -9.28 1.92 4.18
CA GLU A 190 -8.09 2.12 3.34
C GLU A 190 -8.32 3.20 2.27
N ILE A 191 -9.42 3.10 1.52
CA ILE A 191 -9.75 4.05 0.45
C ILE A 191 -9.99 5.45 1.03
N ILE A 192 -10.71 5.54 2.15
CA ILE A 192 -10.96 6.82 2.85
C ILE A 192 -9.64 7.47 3.26
N LEU A 193 -8.75 6.71 3.92
CA LEU A 193 -7.48 7.25 4.41
C LEU A 193 -6.55 7.63 3.27
N GLN A 194 -6.50 6.83 2.19
CA GLN A 194 -5.77 7.19 0.98
C GLN A 194 -6.26 8.53 0.42
N ASN A 195 -7.57 8.69 0.24
CA ASN A 195 -8.14 9.92 -0.29
C ASN A 195 -7.84 11.13 0.61
N ILE A 196 -7.98 10.97 1.93
CA ILE A 196 -7.67 12.02 2.89
C ILE A 196 -6.19 12.42 2.75
N VAL A 197 -5.27 11.47 2.88
CA VAL A 197 -3.84 11.78 2.86
C VAL A 197 -3.43 12.39 1.53
N TRP A 198 -3.98 11.89 0.41
CA TRP A 198 -3.70 12.45 -0.90
C TRP A 198 -4.20 13.89 -1.04
N ALA A 199 -5.43 14.18 -0.59
CA ALA A 199 -5.95 15.55 -0.55
C ALA A 199 -5.09 16.48 0.30
N LEU A 200 -4.67 16.03 1.50
CA LEU A 200 -3.79 16.81 2.37
C LEU A 200 -2.44 17.09 1.71
N ARG A 201 -1.82 16.10 1.04
CA ARG A 201 -0.56 16.29 0.31
C ARG A 201 -0.70 17.29 -0.82
N LEU A 202 -1.70 17.13 -1.69
CA LEU A 202 -1.95 18.03 -2.82
C LEU A 202 -2.20 19.47 -2.36
N LYS A 203 -2.89 19.64 -1.24
CA LYS A 203 -3.19 20.95 -0.68
C LYS A 203 -1.99 21.58 0.02
N ALA A 204 -1.35 20.88 0.95
CA ALA A 204 -0.28 21.44 1.79
C ALA A 204 1.07 21.54 1.06
N ASN A 205 1.43 20.52 0.27
CA ASN A 205 2.76 20.46 -0.38
C ASN A 205 2.76 21.12 -1.76
N TYR A 206 1.64 21.07 -2.47
CA TYR A 206 1.54 21.53 -3.87
C TYR A 206 0.60 22.72 -4.05
N GLY A 207 -0.07 23.19 -2.99
CA GLY A 207 -0.94 24.38 -3.05
C GLY A 207 -2.15 24.25 -3.98
N LYS A 208 -2.58 23.02 -4.30
CA LYS A 208 -3.67 22.78 -5.25
C LYS A 208 -5.03 23.23 -4.71
N SER A 209 -5.86 23.75 -5.60
CA SER A 209 -7.24 24.12 -5.27
C SER A 209 -8.15 22.91 -5.09
N ALA A 210 -9.34 23.11 -4.52
CA ALA A 210 -10.33 22.05 -4.39
C ALA A 210 -10.73 21.47 -5.77
N GLU A 211 -10.88 22.31 -6.79
CA GLU A 211 -11.22 21.91 -8.16
C GLU A 211 -10.11 21.06 -8.81
N GLU A 212 -8.84 21.34 -8.49
CA GLU A 212 -7.72 20.53 -8.96
C GLU A 212 -7.59 19.20 -8.22
N ILE A 213 -7.96 19.14 -6.94
CA ILE A 213 -7.79 17.95 -6.10
C ILE A 213 -8.89 16.92 -6.36
N LEU A 214 -10.15 17.34 -6.49
CA LEU A 214 -11.30 16.43 -6.62
C LEU A 214 -11.14 15.36 -7.70
N PRO A 215 -10.71 15.69 -8.94
CA PRO A 215 -10.54 14.71 -10.00
C PRO A 215 -9.37 13.74 -9.77
N LEU A 216 -8.55 13.96 -8.74
CA LEU A 216 -7.42 13.10 -8.38
C LEU A 216 -7.76 12.14 -7.23
N LEU A 217 -8.95 12.26 -6.64
CA LEU A 217 -9.40 11.38 -5.55
C LEU A 217 -9.96 10.08 -6.12
N ALA A 218 -9.53 8.97 -5.52
CA ALA A 218 -10.01 7.64 -5.87
C ALA A 218 -11.54 7.57 -5.72
N LEU A 219 -12.21 7.08 -6.77
CA LEU A 219 -13.67 6.92 -6.84
C LEU A 219 -14.48 8.23 -6.87
N ASN A 220 -13.87 9.41 -7.08
CA ASN A 220 -14.61 10.68 -7.11
C ASN A 220 -15.75 10.71 -8.14
N ASP A 221 -15.49 10.17 -9.34
CA ASP A 221 -16.45 10.14 -10.45
C ASP A 221 -17.09 8.75 -10.64
N SER A 222 -16.98 7.89 -9.64
CA SER A 222 -17.46 6.50 -9.72
C SER A 222 -18.96 6.41 -9.44
N SER A 223 -19.69 5.73 -10.33
CA SER A 223 -21.10 5.39 -10.12
C SER A 223 -21.34 4.16 -9.22
N LEU A 224 -20.26 3.54 -8.71
CA LEU A 224 -20.36 2.37 -7.83
C LEU A 224 -21.08 2.71 -6.51
N PRO A 225 -21.98 1.84 -6.03
CA PRO A 225 -22.65 2.01 -4.74
C PRO A 225 -21.69 2.32 -3.58
N GLY A 226 -21.99 3.38 -2.84
CA GLY A 226 -21.22 3.79 -1.67
C GLY A 226 -19.91 4.52 -1.95
N ALA A 227 -19.53 4.75 -3.21
CA ALA A 227 -18.33 5.51 -3.58
C ALA A 227 -18.31 6.91 -2.95
N ASP A 228 -19.42 7.65 -3.00
CA ASP A 228 -19.53 8.99 -2.40
C ASP A 228 -19.10 9.02 -0.93
N ALA A 229 -19.49 8.01 -0.14
CA ALA A 229 -19.13 7.92 1.27
C ALA A 229 -17.63 7.66 1.51
N LEU A 230 -16.93 7.10 0.51
CA LEU A 230 -15.47 6.86 0.58
C LEU A 230 -14.66 8.12 0.21
N VAL A 231 -15.26 9.05 -0.53
CA VAL A 231 -14.60 10.29 -0.97
C VAL A 231 -14.95 11.49 -0.08
N GLU A 232 -16.15 11.51 0.49
CA GLU A 232 -16.66 12.60 1.33
C GLU A 232 -15.67 13.07 2.40
N PRO A 233 -14.98 12.19 3.16
CA PRO A 233 -14.04 12.63 4.19
C PRO A 233 -12.90 13.52 3.68
N ALA A 234 -12.41 13.28 2.47
CA ALA A 234 -11.38 14.10 1.84
C ALA A 234 -11.99 15.37 1.22
N ARG A 235 -13.19 15.25 0.63
CA ARG A 235 -13.92 16.40 0.06
C ARG A 235 -14.25 17.46 1.12
N SER A 236 -14.64 17.03 2.32
CA SER A 236 -15.03 17.94 3.41
C SER A 236 -13.91 18.85 3.89
N ILE A 237 -12.64 18.51 3.65
CA ILE A 237 -11.49 19.30 4.13
C ILE A 237 -10.81 20.16 3.06
N LEU A 238 -11.30 20.15 1.82
CA LEU A 238 -10.63 20.87 0.72
C LEU A 238 -10.65 22.39 0.89
N GLN A 239 -11.65 22.92 1.60
CA GLN A 239 -11.77 24.34 1.90
C GLN A 239 -11.12 24.76 3.22
N CYS A 240 -10.75 23.81 4.08
CA CYS A 240 -10.12 24.13 5.36
C CYS A 240 -8.72 24.74 5.12
N PRO A 241 -8.37 25.89 5.70
CA PRO A 241 -7.02 26.46 5.59
C PRO A 241 -5.96 25.56 6.22
N VAL A 242 -4.76 25.49 5.64
CA VAL A 242 -3.69 24.58 6.11
C VAL A 242 -2.97 25.07 7.37
N ASP A 243 -3.21 26.31 7.77
CA ASP A 243 -2.50 27.05 8.83
C ASP A 243 -3.41 27.48 9.99
N SER A 244 -4.65 26.97 10.06
CA SER A 244 -5.58 27.26 11.16
C SER A 244 -6.14 26.00 11.78
N PHE A 245 -5.58 25.57 12.91
CA PHE A 245 -6.02 24.35 13.61
C PHE A 245 -7.51 24.38 14.01
N ALA A 246 -8.03 25.56 14.38
CA ALA A 246 -9.42 25.73 14.81
C ALA A 246 -10.44 25.28 13.75
N GLU A 247 -10.11 25.43 12.46
CA GLU A 247 -10.98 25.00 11.36
C GLU A 247 -11.03 23.47 11.20
N TRP A 248 -10.12 22.73 11.85
CA TRP A 248 -10.03 21.28 11.78
C TRP A 248 -10.47 20.56 13.06
N GLU A 249 -10.63 21.27 14.19
CA GLU A 249 -10.82 20.67 15.50
C GLU A 249 -12.10 19.82 15.62
N THR A 250 -13.12 20.17 14.83
CA THR A 250 -14.42 19.48 14.79
C THR A 250 -14.47 18.36 13.76
N TRP A 251 -13.44 18.20 12.94
CA TRP A 251 -13.40 17.19 11.88
C TRP A 251 -13.40 15.77 12.46
N LYS A 252 -14.21 14.89 11.87
CA LYS A 252 -14.33 13.47 12.28
C LYS A 252 -12.97 12.75 12.32
N TYR A 253 -12.04 13.15 11.45
CA TYR A 253 -10.70 12.56 11.36
C TYR A 253 -9.61 13.43 11.99
N ARG A 254 -9.94 14.32 12.94
CA ARG A 254 -8.96 15.16 13.64
C ARG A 254 -7.78 14.42 14.27
N TRP A 255 -7.95 13.12 14.55
CA TRP A 255 -6.87 12.25 15.05
C TRP A 255 -5.74 12.04 14.02
N LEU A 256 -5.93 12.45 12.77
CA LEU A 256 -4.92 12.52 11.71
C LEU A 256 -4.11 13.82 11.72
N LEU A 257 -4.48 14.81 12.53
CA LEU A 257 -3.79 16.11 12.57
C LEU A 257 -2.53 16.01 13.43
N ASN A 258 -1.47 16.70 13.01
CA ASN A 258 -0.28 16.89 13.82
C ASN A 258 -0.59 17.76 15.06
N PRO A 259 0.16 17.59 16.17
CA PRO A 259 -0.10 18.31 17.41
C PRO A 259 -0.09 19.83 17.23
N HIS A 260 -0.90 20.51 18.03
CA HIS A 260 -0.96 21.97 18.10
C HIS A 260 -0.66 22.40 19.54
N GLU A 261 0.18 23.42 19.67
CA GLU A 261 0.54 24.06 20.94
C GLU A 261 0.03 25.50 20.93
N GLU A 262 -0.66 25.92 21.99
CA GLU A 262 -1.23 27.27 22.08
C GLU A 262 -0.13 28.34 21.99
N GLY A 263 -0.32 29.32 21.11
CA GLY A 263 0.66 30.39 20.86
C GLY A 263 1.76 30.02 19.87
N VAL A 264 1.79 28.79 19.35
CA VAL A 264 2.73 28.35 18.31
C VAL A 264 2.01 28.30 16.96
N PRO A 265 2.59 28.88 15.88
CA PRO A 265 2.05 28.71 14.53
C PRO A 265 1.93 27.24 14.16
N TRP A 266 0.74 26.84 13.73
CA TRP A 266 0.46 25.48 13.30
C TRP A 266 0.41 25.42 11.78
N LEU A 267 0.99 24.36 11.22
CA LEU A 267 0.85 24.01 9.83
C LEU A 267 0.50 22.53 9.74
N LEU A 268 -0.50 22.22 8.92
CA LEU A 268 -0.88 20.85 8.61
C LEU A 268 0.31 20.06 8.06
N ASP A 269 0.61 18.90 8.66
CA ASP A 269 1.62 17.96 8.17
C ASP A 269 0.97 16.68 7.60
N PRO A 270 0.91 16.53 6.26
CA PRO A 270 0.37 15.31 5.64
C PRO A 270 1.15 14.03 5.99
N ARG A 271 2.42 14.12 6.41
CA ARG A 271 3.21 12.95 6.83
C ARG A 271 2.67 12.38 8.14
N TRP A 272 2.30 13.25 9.07
CA TRP A 272 1.66 12.84 10.32
C TRP A 272 0.34 12.10 10.04
N ALA A 273 -0.48 12.64 9.14
CA ALA A 273 -1.73 12.01 8.73
C ALA A 273 -1.51 10.62 8.10
N GLN A 274 -0.51 10.48 7.22
CA GLN A 274 -0.14 9.17 6.65
C GLN A 274 0.19 8.17 7.76
N MET A 275 1.09 8.52 8.67
CA MET A 275 1.55 7.63 9.73
C MET A 275 0.44 7.23 10.70
N ALA A 276 -0.42 8.19 11.08
CA ALA A 276 -1.58 7.91 11.92
C ALA A 276 -2.58 6.98 11.20
N GLY A 277 -2.83 7.22 9.91
CA GLY A 277 -3.69 6.40 9.06
C GLY A 277 -3.19 4.96 8.93
N ASP A 278 -1.91 4.78 8.60
CA ASP A 278 -1.28 3.46 8.46
C ASP A 278 -1.36 2.66 9.77
N LYS A 279 -1.11 3.32 10.91
CA LYS A 279 -1.26 2.70 12.23
C LYS A 279 -2.69 2.24 12.50
N LYS A 280 -3.70 3.00 12.07
CA LYS A 280 -5.11 2.60 12.20
C LYS A 280 -5.42 1.40 11.31
N LEU A 281 -5.01 1.43 10.05
CA LEU A 281 -5.23 0.33 9.09
C LEU A 281 -4.60 -0.96 9.56
N TYR A 282 -3.37 -0.89 10.09
CA TYR A 282 -2.70 -2.04 10.66
C TYR A 282 -3.51 -2.69 11.79
N ARG A 283 -3.91 -1.90 12.80
CA ARG A 283 -4.70 -2.41 13.92
C ARG A 283 -6.03 -2.98 13.46
N LEU A 284 -6.63 -2.40 12.43
CA LEU A 284 -7.85 -2.91 11.83
C LEU A 284 -7.59 -4.25 11.12
N ALA A 285 -6.50 -4.38 10.36
CA ALA A 285 -6.10 -5.62 9.70
C ALA A 285 -5.85 -6.76 10.71
N LEU A 286 -5.04 -6.52 11.75
CA LEU A 286 -4.79 -7.53 12.79
C LEU A 286 -6.08 -7.98 13.48
N ARG A 287 -6.95 -7.03 13.85
CA ARG A 287 -8.23 -7.33 14.50
C ARG A 287 -9.15 -8.11 13.57
N SER A 288 -9.15 -7.77 12.28
CA SER A 288 -10.03 -8.38 11.28
C SER A 288 -9.58 -9.78 10.90
N PHE A 289 -8.26 -10.04 10.92
CA PHE A 289 -7.65 -11.31 10.52
C PHE A 289 -8.23 -12.53 11.24
N HIS A 290 -8.53 -12.42 12.54
CA HIS A 290 -9.12 -13.51 13.33
C HIS A 290 -10.63 -13.40 13.54
N ARG A 291 -11.25 -12.28 13.16
CA ARG A 291 -12.67 -11.99 13.45
C ARG A 291 -13.62 -12.82 12.58
N HIS A 292 -13.21 -13.08 11.33
CA HIS A 292 -13.99 -13.80 10.34
C HIS A 292 -13.13 -14.90 9.70
N PRO A 293 -12.84 -15.99 10.43
CA PRO A 293 -12.10 -17.10 9.84
C PRO A 293 -12.88 -17.72 8.68
N PHE A 294 -12.14 -18.30 7.73
CA PHE A 294 -12.69 -19.00 6.56
C PHE A 294 -13.51 -18.11 5.61
N THR A 295 -13.15 -16.83 5.50
CA THR A 295 -13.74 -15.90 4.53
C THR A 295 -12.65 -15.13 3.79
N THR A 296 -13.03 -14.40 2.74
CA THR A 296 -12.13 -13.49 2.01
C THR A 296 -11.40 -12.50 2.94
N GLY A 297 -12.02 -12.10 4.06
CA GLY A 297 -11.44 -11.18 5.04
C GLY A 297 -10.09 -11.62 5.61
N VAL A 298 -9.83 -12.94 5.66
CA VAL A 298 -8.52 -13.48 6.08
C VAL A 298 -7.42 -13.05 5.12
N LEU A 299 -7.61 -13.27 3.81
CA LEU A 299 -6.64 -12.87 2.81
C LEU A 299 -6.48 -11.35 2.77
N VAL A 300 -7.59 -10.60 2.74
CA VAL A 300 -7.52 -9.12 2.74
C VAL A 300 -6.70 -8.61 3.92
N SER A 301 -6.94 -9.12 5.12
CA SER A 301 -6.17 -8.75 6.31
C SER A 301 -4.71 -9.18 6.21
N PHE A 302 -4.45 -10.37 5.68
CA PHE A 302 -3.09 -10.88 5.44
C PHE A 302 -2.28 -9.98 4.49
N PHE A 303 -2.87 -9.56 3.36
CA PHE A 303 -2.25 -8.61 2.43
C PHE A 303 -1.83 -7.32 3.14
N LYS A 304 -2.71 -6.75 3.97
CA LYS A 304 -2.41 -5.51 4.70
C LYS A 304 -1.32 -5.70 5.75
N ILE A 305 -1.30 -6.84 6.45
CA ILE A 305 -0.22 -7.18 7.39
C ILE A 305 1.12 -7.31 6.66
N LYS A 306 1.13 -7.91 5.46
CA LYS A 306 2.34 -8.06 4.64
C LYS A 306 2.87 -6.74 4.07
N GLN A 307 1.97 -5.88 3.59
CA GLN A 307 2.35 -4.53 3.15
C GLN A 307 2.99 -3.71 4.28
N LEU A 308 2.49 -3.85 5.51
CA LEU A 308 3.12 -3.21 6.65
C LEU A 308 4.48 -3.82 7.00
N GLU A 309 4.60 -5.15 6.96
CA GLU A 309 5.88 -5.82 7.16
C GLU A 309 6.95 -5.30 6.19
N GLU A 310 6.60 -5.17 4.90
CA GLU A 310 7.46 -4.58 3.87
C GLU A 310 7.85 -3.13 4.22
N TYR A 311 6.86 -2.30 4.58
CA TYR A 311 7.10 -0.90 4.97
C TYR A 311 8.03 -0.77 6.19
N MET A 312 7.82 -1.58 7.22
CA MET A 312 8.65 -1.59 8.42
C MET A 312 10.09 -1.97 8.11
N ILE A 313 10.29 -2.98 7.26
CA ILE A 313 11.63 -3.40 6.82
C ILE A 313 12.30 -2.28 6.03
N GLN A 314 11.56 -1.63 5.12
CA GLN A 314 12.05 -0.50 4.33
C GLN A 314 12.48 0.67 5.21
N VAL A 315 11.66 1.09 6.18
CA VAL A 315 11.99 2.19 7.10
C VAL A 315 13.30 1.92 7.84
N VAL A 316 13.51 0.70 8.32
CA VAL A 316 14.74 0.33 9.03
C VAL A 316 15.93 0.25 8.08
N ALA A 317 15.77 -0.36 6.90
CA ALA A 317 16.84 -0.46 5.91
C ALA A 317 17.30 0.93 5.42
N GLU A 318 16.36 1.81 5.06
CA GLU A 318 16.67 3.16 4.61
C GLU A 318 17.17 4.05 5.74
N GLY A 319 16.62 3.89 6.95
CA GLY A 319 17.11 4.55 8.15
C GLY A 319 18.59 4.22 8.41
N MET A 320 18.98 2.95 8.34
CA MET A 320 20.38 2.54 8.44
C MET A 320 21.25 3.10 7.30
N ARG A 321 20.74 3.12 6.07
CA ARG A 321 21.46 3.65 4.90
C ARG A 321 21.75 5.16 5.04
N LEU A 322 20.87 5.89 5.71
CA LEU A 322 20.94 7.34 5.92
C LEU A 322 21.51 7.72 7.30
N ASP A 323 22.05 6.77 8.07
CA ASP A 323 22.53 6.97 9.44
C ASP A 323 21.48 7.62 10.37
N ALA A 324 20.19 7.30 10.17
CA ALA A 324 19.11 7.77 11.02
C ALA A 324 19.18 7.13 12.42
N THR A 325 18.83 7.92 13.44
CA THR A 325 18.75 7.44 14.82
C THR A 325 17.57 6.49 15.02
N GLN A 326 17.64 5.67 16.06
CA GLN A 326 16.54 4.77 16.42
C GLN A 326 15.25 5.54 16.73
N ASP A 327 15.35 6.72 17.34
CA ASP A 327 14.18 7.57 17.63
C ASP A 327 13.53 8.10 16.35
N GLN A 328 14.34 8.51 15.36
CA GLN A 328 13.82 8.90 14.05
C GLN A 328 13.14 7.72 13.33
N MET A 329 13.74 6.53 13.35
CA MET A 329 13.11 5.34 12.78
C MET A 329 11.81 4.95 13.52
N ASN A 330 11.80 5.05 14.85
CA ASN A 330 10.63 4.81 15.69
C ASN A 330 9.48 5.76 15.37
N GLU A 331 9.79 7.02 15.06
CA GLU A 331 8.80 8.00 14.62
C GLU A 331 8.05 7.45 13.41
N TYR A 332 8.76 7.07 12.34
CA TYR A 332 8.17 6.55 11.11
C TYR A 332 7.44 5.21 11.25
N MET A 333 7.89 4.31 12.13
CA MET A 333 7.22 3.02 12.36
C MET A 333 5.99 3.14 13.28
N GLY A 334 5.94 4.17 14.13
CA GLY A 334 5.01 4.30 15.25
C GLY A 334 5.35 3.35 16.42
N ASP A 335 4.97 3.73 17.65
CA ASP A 335 5.31 2.97 18.87
C ASP A 335 4.96 1.46 18.79
N PRO A 336 5.96 0.55 18.80
CA PRO A 336 5.77 -0.90 18.71
C PRO A 336 4.98 -1.49 19.88
N ARG A 337 4.91 -0.79 21.02
CA ARG A 337 4.23 -1.25 22.24
C ARG A 337 2.71 -1.02 22.22
N ASN A 338 2.24 -0.31 21.20
CA ASN A 338 0.83 0.02 20.98
C ASN A 338 0.27 -0.72 19.75
N ALA A 339 0.95 -1.78 19.32
CA ALA A 339 0.56 -2.75 18.28
C ALA A 339 -0.24 -3.90 18.88
#